data_AF-A0A534WW51-F1
#
_entry.id   AF-A0A534WW51-F1
#
_cell.length_a   1.000
_cell.length_b   1.000
_cell.length_c   1.000
_cell.angle_alpha   90.00
_cell.angle_beta   90.00
_cell.angle_gamma   90.00
#
_symmetry.space_group_name_H-M   'P 1'
#
loop_
_entity.id
_entity.type
_entity.pdbx_description
1 polymer ?
#
loop_
_entity_poly.entity_id
_entity_poly.type
_entity_poly.pdbx_seq_one_letter_code
_entity_poly.pdbx_strand_id
1 'polypeptide(L)'
;LRRGDVVASRELFEEATRIDARFAPAWLNLGALALRYRDYAAAEQAYGRAIQIDGARWESRLARGWALEGLGKPREARAEYEKVLAVEPRQDDALFGKAVALRAEGDLASALAAFKQYLSLPRPARLKEAQGHLAAIDLRLKHSPPPVAKMTPKDAAAGLDLSTLPQGSKERPSAEQLPAVGAPSAVR
;
A
#
# COMPACT_ATOMS: atom_id res chain seq x y z
N LEU A 1 22.35 1.07 17.40
CA LEU A 1 23.01 1.45 16.14
C LEU A 1 22.91 2.96 15.96
N ARG A 2 24.05 3.65 16.11
CA ARG A 2 24.20 5.08 15.79
C ARG A 2 24.15 5.27 14.27
N ARG A 3 23.89 6.50 13.80
CA ARG A 3 23.78 6.82 12.36
C ARG A 3 25.05 6.43 11.56
N GLY A 4 26.23 6.46 12.20
CA GLY A 4 27.50 6.01 11.60
C GLY A 4 27.59 4.49 11.41
N ASP A 5 27.13 3.70 12.38
CA ASP A 5 27.16 2.23 12.30
C ASP A 5 26.32 1.69 11.13
N VAL A 6 25.29 2.45 10.74
CA VAL A 6 24.33 2.11 9.69
C VAL A 6 24.89 2.33 8.29
N VAL A 7 25.62 3.42 8.08
CA VAL A 7 26.29 3.68 6.80
C VAL A 7 27.35 2.62 6.56
N ALA A 8 28.20 2.36 7.56
CA ALA A 8 29.19 1.30 7.50
C ALA A 8 28.55 -0.09 7.27
N SER A 9 27.44 -0.39 7.93
CA SER A 9 26.71 -1.66 7.70
C SER A 9 26.17 -1.77 6.27
N ARG A 10 25.61 -0.68 5.72
CA ARG A 10 25.09 -0.67 4.34
C ARG A 10 26.20 -0.94 3.34
N GLU A 11 27.31 -0.20 3.44
CA GLU A 11 28.46 -0.33 2.54
C GLU A 11 29.02 -1.75 2.54
N LEU A 12 29.14 -2.38 3.71
CA LEU A 12 29.60 -3.76 3.84
C LEU A 12 28.67 -4.76 3.13
N PHE A 13 27.35 -4.60 3.25
CA PHE A 13 26.42 -5.48 2.56
C PHE A 13 26.39 -5.21 1.04
N GLU A 14 26.54 -3.97 0.60
CA GLU A 14 26.67 -3.64 -0.83
C GLU A 14 27.98 -4.16 -1.43
N GLU A 15 29.09 -4.14 -0.68
CA GLU A 15 30.35 -4.79 -1.06
C GLU A 15 30.14 -6.30 -1.23
N ALA A 16 29.46 -6.94 -0.27
CA ALA A 16 29.18 -8.36 -0.31
C ALA A 16 28.34 -8.77 -1.53
N THR A 17 27.35 -7.95 -1.93
CA THR A 17 26.56 -8.23 -3.15
C THR A 17 27.34 -7.96 -4.44
N ARG A 18 28.37 -7.10 -4.42
CA ARG A 18 29.30 -6.90 -5.53
C ARG A 18 30.26 -8.09 -5.69
N ILE A 19 30.74 -8.64 -4.57
CA ILE A 19 31.62 -9.82 -4.56
C ILE A 19 30.83 -11.09 -4.97
N ASP A 20 29.66 -11.29 -4.38
CA ASP A 20 28.76 -12.38 -4.73
C ASP A 20 27.31 -11.89 -4.81
N ALA A 21 26.84 -11.68 -6.04
CA ALA A 21 25.47 -11.27 -6.32
C ALA A 21 24.42 -12.31 -5.88
N ARG A 22 24.83 -13.56 -5.64
CA ARG A 22 23.97 -14.66 -5.18
C ARG A 22 24.06 -14.87 -3.66
N PHE A 23 24.72 -13.98 -2.92
CA PHE A 23 24.77 -14.07 -1.46
C PHE A 23 23.48 -13.52 -0.83
N ALA A 24 22.47 -14.37 -0.70
CA ALA A 24 21.15 -14.04 -0.14
C ALA A 24 21.19 -13.29 1.22
N PRO A 25 22.05 -13.65 2.19
CA PRO A 25 22.13 -12.93 3.47
C PRO A 25 22.48 -11.45 3.34
N ALA A 26 23.31 -11.05 2.36
CA ALA A 26 23.61 -9.63 2.14
C ALA A 26 22.37 -8.87 1.65
N TRP A 27 21.63 -9.43 0.69
CA TRP A 27 20.37 -8.85 0.21
C TRP A 27 19.31 -8.74 1.32
N LEU A 28 19.20 -9.75 2.17
CA LEU A 28 18.31 -9.70 3.34
C LEU A 28 18.65 -8.55 4.28
N ASN A 29 19.94 -8.39 4.59
CA ASN A 29 20.38 -7.34 5.51
C ASN A 29 20.25 -5.94 4.89
N LEU A 30 20.46 -5.79 3.58
CA LEU A 30 20.15 -4.54 2.86
C LEU A 30 18.67 -4.21 2.93
N GLY A 31 17.80 -5.21 2.72
CA GLY A 31 16.35 -5.05 2.85
C GLY A 31 15.92 -4.65 4.25
N ALA A 32 16.47 -5.29 5.28
CA ALA A 32 16.19 -4.99 6.68
C ALA A 32 16.63 -3.58 7.07
N LEU A 33 17.82 -3.18 6.61
CA LEU A 33 18.34 -1.84 6.84
C LEU A 33 17.46 -0.79 6.15
N ALA A 34 17.13 -1.00 4.88
CA ALA A 34 16.26 -0.10 4.12
C ALA A 34 14.88 0.04 4.78
N LEU A 35 14.26 -1.07 5.19
CA LEU A 35 12.97 -1.09 5.87
C LEU A 35 13.01 -0.32 7.20
N ARG A 36 14.06 -0.51 8.00
CA ARG A 36 14.27 0.21 9.27
C ARG A 36 14.32 1.73 9.08
N TYR A 37 14.83 2.19 7.96
CA TYR A 37 14.90 3.61 7.59
C TYR A 37 13.74 4.07 6.69
N ARG A 38 12.73 3.22 6.51
CA ARG A 38 11.54 3.50 5.69
C ARG A 38 11.86 3.79 4.22
N ASP A 39 13.02 3.34 3.74
CA ASP A 39 13.34 3.29 2.31
C ASP A 39 12.68 2.03 1.73
N TYR A 40 11.36 2.09 1.59
CA TYR A 40 10.55 0.94 1.21
C TYR A 40 10.84 0.47 -0.21
N ALA A 41 11.28 1.37 -1.10
CA ALA A 41 11.65 1.03 -2.47
C ALA A 41 12.93 0.18 -2.50
N ALA A 42 13.98 0.60 -1.78
CA ALA A 42 15.19 -0.21 -1.68
C ALA A 42 14.93 -1.53 -0.92
N ALA A 43 14.07 -1.52 0.10
CA ALA A 43 13.69 -2.72 0.83
C ALA A 43 13.00 -3.75 -0.09
N GLU A 44 12.03 -3.32 -0.89
CA GLU A 44 11.31 -4.19 -1.82
C GLU A 44 12.24 -4.84 -2.84
N GLN A 45 13.16 -4.05 -3.41
CA GLN A 45 14.16 -4.57 -4.37
C GLN A 45 15.09 -5.58 -3.72
N ALA A 46 15.64 -5.26 -2.55
CA ALA A 46 16.60 -6.11 -1.86
C ALA A 46 15.95 -7.44 -1.41
N TYR A 47 14.75 -7.39 -0.85
CA TYR A 47 14.01 -8.62 -0.54
C TYR A 47 13.59 -9.39 -1.79
N GLY A 48 13.24 -8.70 -2.88
CA GLY A 48 13.00 -9.33 -4.17
C GLY A 48 14.20 -10.13 -4.68
N ARG A 49 15.42 -9.57 -4.55
CA ARG A 49 16.67 -10.28 -4.86
C ARG A 49 16.91 -11.47 -3.93
N ALA A 50 16.72 -11.29 -2.62
CA ALA A 50 16.85 -12.38 -1.67
C ALA A 50 15.90 -13.56 -2.00
N ILE A 51 14.64 -13.27 -2.37
CA ILE A 51 13.64 -14.28 -2.77
C ILE A 51 14.02 -14.97 -4.09
N GLN A 52 14.64 -14.27 -5.05
CA GLN A 52 15.11 -14.87 -6.30
C GLN A 52 16.23 -15.89 -6.06
N ILE A 53 17.07 -15.67 -5.05
CA ILE A 53 18.21 -16.52 -4.70
C ILE A 53 17.77 -17.67 -3.80
N ASP A 54 17.00 -17.36 -2.76
CA ASP A 54 16.45 -18.30 -1.78
C ASP A 54 14.95 -18.03 -1.60
N GLY A 55 14.15 -18.70 -2.43
CA GLY A 55 12.70 -18.52 -2.46
C GLY A 55 11.94 -19.29 -1.38
N ALA A 56 12.62 -20.16 -0.62
CA ALA A 56 12.01 -21.02 0.40
C ALA A 56 11.77 -20.28 1.72
N ARG A 57 12.53 -19.19 1.96
CA ARG A 57 12.44 -18.42 3.19
C ARG A 57 11.23 -17.50 3.22
N TRP A 58 10.22 -17.84 4.03
CA TRP A 58 8.99 -17.05 4.12
C TRP A 58 9.23 -15.68 4.77
N GLU A 59 10.25 -15.52 5.63
CA GLU A 59 10.57 -14.24 6.27
C GLU A 59 10.93 -13.16 5.25
N SER A 60 11.60 -13.54 4.16
CA SER A 60 11.93 -12.64 3.05
C SER A 60 10.66 -12.10 2.38
N ARG A 61 9.65 -12.96 2.21
CA ARG A 61 8.34 -12.58 1.64
C ARG A 61 7.55 -11.71 2.59
N LEU A 62 7.54 -12.06 3.88
CA LEU A 62 6.89 -11.26 4.92
C LEU A 62 7.46 -9.83 4.93
N ALA A 63 8.78 -9.71 4.94
CA ALA A 63 9.45 -8.41 4.98
C ALA A 63 9.27 -7.61 3.68
N ARG A 64 9.20 -8.28 2.52
CA ARG A 64 8.79 -7.64 1.26
C ARG A 64 7.35 -7.14 1.33
N GLY A 65 6.44 -7.89 1.95
CA GLY A 65 5.07 -7.47 2.23
C GLY A 65 5.01 -6.15 3.01
N TRP A 66 5.79 -6.04 4.10
CA TRP A 66 5.90 -4.79 4.87
C TRP A 66 6.43 -3.62 4.03
N ALA A 67 7.43 -3.85 3.18
CA ALA A 67 7.92 -2.82 2.26
C ALA A 67 6.84 -2.37 1.27
N LEU A 68 6.07 -3.31 0.72
CA LEU A 68 4.97 -3.02 -0.21
C LEU A 68 3.82 -2.24 0.46
N GLU A 69 3.50 -2.52 1.72
CA GLU A 69 2.58 -1.68 2.51
C GLU A 69 3.09 -0.25 2.64
N GLY A 70 4.36 -0.07 2.98
CA GLY A 70 5.00 1.24 3.08
C GLY A 70 4.99 2.02 1.74
N LEU A 71 5.00 1.30 0.62
CA LEU A 71 4.86 1.86 -0.73
C LEU A 71 3.41 2.14 -1.15
N GLY A 72 2.41 1.79 -0.34
CA GLY A 72 1.00 1.93 -0.71
C GLY A 72 0.57 0.97 -1.82
N LYS A 73 1.19 -0.23 -1.88
CA LYS A 73 0.90 -1.30 -2.84
C LYS A 73 0.18 -2.48 -2.17
N PRO A 74 -1.09 -2.32 -1.74
CA PRO A 74 -1.74 -3.30 -0.88
C PRO A 74 -2.03 -4.63 -1.59
N ARG A 75 -2.30 -4.61 -2.90
CA ARG A 75 -2.53 -5.84 -3.68
C ARG A 75 -1.29 -6.74 -3.72
N GLU A 76 -0.14 -6.13 -3.99
CA GLU A 76 1.14 -6.83 -4.01
C GLU A 76 1.55 -7.30 -2.61
N ALA A 77 1.34 -6.47 -1.58
CA ALA A 77 1.59 -6.85 -0.18
C ALA A 77 0.74 -8.08 0.22
N ARG A 78 -0.56 -8.05 -0.08
CA ARG A 78 -1.46 -9.18 0.15
C ARG A 78 -0.96 -10.46 -0.51
N ALA A 79 -0.51 -10.38 -1.77
CA ALA A 79 0.00 -11.53 -2.49
C ALA A 79 1.26 -12.12 -1.83
N GLU A 80 2.14 -11.31 -1.24
CA GLU A 80 3.28 -11.83 -0.48
C GLU A 80 2.84 -12.45 0.85
N TYR A 81 1.88 -11.86 1.58
CA TYR A 81 1.36 -12.47 2.81
C TYR A 81 0.63 -13.79 2.54
N GLU A 82 -0.14 -13.90 1.46
CA GLU A 82 -0.78 -15.15 1.07
C GLU A 82 0.25 -16.26 0.80
N LYS A 83 1.40 -15.94 0.21
CA LYS A 83 2.52 -16.89 0.04
C LYS A 83 3.15 -17.28 1.38
N VAL A 84 3.28 -16.36 2.32
CA VAL A 84 3.74 -16.68 3.69
C VAL A 84 2.76 -17.64 4.37
N LEU A 85 1.46 -17.34 4.30
CA LEU A 85 0.40 -18.13 4.93
C LEU A 85 0.20 -19.51 4.28
N ALA A 86 0.63 -19.70 3.03
CA ALA A 86 0.66 -21.01 2.40
C ALA A 86 1.70 -21.95 3.03
N VAL A 87 2.78 -21.39 3.60
CA VAL A 87 3.85 -22.14 4.28
C VAL A 87 3.62 -22.16 5.79
N GLU A 88 3.25 -21.02 6.37
CA GLU A 88 3.02 -20.82 7.80
C GLU A 88 1.59 -20.27 8.04
N PRO A 89 0.56 -21.14 8.08
CA PRO A 89 -0.85 -20.70 8.12
C PRO A 89 -1.27 -19.87 9.33
N ARG A 90 -0.45 -19.88 10.39
CA ARG A 90 -0.69 -19.16 11.64
C ARG A 90 0.34 -18.07 11.91
N GLN A 91 1.11 -17.65 10.89
CA GLN A 91 2.06 -16.57 11.03
C GLN A 91 1.30 -15.27 11.36
N ASP A 92 1.56 -14.72 12.54
CA ASP A 92 0.82 -13.60 13.13
C ASP A 92 0.85 -12.34 12.25
N ASP A 93 2.04 -11.89 11.84
CA ASP A 93 2.24 -10.69 11.03
C ASP A 93 1.61 -10.79 9.64
N ALA A 94 1.65 -11.97 9.01
CA ALA A 94 1.09 -12.19 7.68
C ALA A 94 -0.44 -12.24 7.72
N LEU A 95 -1.04 -12.83 8.76
CA LEU A 95 -2.50 -12.79 8.96
C LEU A 95 -2.99 -11.36 9.17
N PHE A 96 -2.31 -10.60 10.04
CA PHE A 96 -2.63 -9.20 10.28
C PHE A 96 -2.41 -8.34 9.02
N GLY A 97 -1.25 -8.46 8.38
CA GLY A 97 -0.89 -7.73 7.17
C GLY A 97 -1.85 -8.01 6.02
N LYS A 98 -2.28 -9.26 5.82
CA LYS A 98 -3.31 -9.60 4.83
C LYS A 98 -4.63 -8.86 5.10
N ALA A 99 -5.07 -8.82 6.36
CA ALA A 99 -6.30 -8.13 6.74
C ALA A 99 -6.20 -6.60 6.52
N VAL A 100 -5.06 -6.01 6.85
CA VAL A 100 -4.77 -4.58 6.60
C VAL A 100 -4.74 -4.28 5.10
N ALA A 101 -4.08 -5.12 4.30
CA ALA A 101 -3.99 -4.97 2.86
C ALA A 101 -5.38 -5.03 2.19
N LEU A 102 -6.23 -6.01 2.56
CA LEU A 102 -7.61 -6.10 2.08
C LEU A 102 -8.43 -4.83 2.40
N ARG A 103 -8.26 -4.29 3.61
CA ARG A 103 -8.91 -3.04 4.01
C ARG A 103 -8.42 -1.87 3.17
N ALA A 104 -7.12 -1.78 2.89
CA ALA A 104 -6.53 -0.75 2.05
C ALA A 104 -6.94 -0.85 0.58
N GLU A 105 -7.21 -2.06 0.08
CA GLU A 105 -7.84 -2.29 -1.24
C GLU A 105 -9.30 -1.84 -1.30
N GLY A 106 -9.92 -1.56 -0.14
CA GLY A 106 -11.34 -1.22 -0.04
C GLY A 106 -12.28 -2.42 0.00
N ASP A 107 -11.75 -3.65 -0.01
CA ASP A 107 -12.53 -4.88 0.17
C ASP A 107 -12.83 -5.09 1.66
N LEU A 108 -13.77 -4.30 2.17
CA LEU A 108 -14.16 -4.28 3.58
C LEU A 108 -14.76 -5.62 4.04
N ALA A 109 -15.44 -6.34 3.16
CA ALA A 109 -16.04 -7.64 3.49
C ALA A 109 -14.96 -8.70 3.72
N SER A 110 -13.99 -8.81 2.80
CA SER A 110 -12.87 -9.73 2.97
C SER A 110 -11.95 -9.31 4.13
N ALA A 111 -11.75 -8.00 4.33
CA ALA A 111 -10.97 -7.49 5.46
C ALA A 111 -11.62 -7.85 6.81
N LEU A 112 -12.95 -7.72 6.93
CA LEU A 112 -13.70 -8.12 8.12
C LEU A 112 -13.47 -9.60 8.45
N ALA A 113 -13.60 -10.47 7.44
CA ALA A 113 -13.36 -11.91 7.60
C ALA A 113 -11.92 -12.20 8.02
N ALA A 114 -10.94 -11.54 7.39
CA ALA A 114 -9.52 -11.72 7.68
C ALA A 114 -9.15 -11.26 9.11
N PHE A 115 -9.66 -10.11 9.57
CA PHE A 115 -9.44 -9.68 10.96
C PHE A 115 -10.09 -10.62 11.97
N LYS A 116 -11.29 -11.14 11.69
CA LYS A 116 -11.91 -12.18 12.54
C LYS A 116 -11.07 -13.45 12.60
N GLN A 117 -10.50 -13.88 11.46
CA GLN A 117 -9.57 -15.00 11.42
C GLN A 117 -8.33 -14.73 12.28
N TYR A 118 -7.70 -13.56 12.13
CA TYR A 118 -6.54 -13.17 12.94
C TYR A 118 -6.84 -13.19 14.43
N LEU A 119 -8.00 -12.68 14.84
CA LEU A 119 -8.44 -12.65 16.24
C LEU A 119 -8.80 -14.02 16.81
N SER A 120 -8.92 -15.06 15.99
CA SER A 120 -9.11 -16.43 16.47
C SER A 120 -7.80 -17.12 16.87
N LEU A 121 -6.64 -16.46 16.65
CA LEU A 121 -5.36 -16.94 17.16
C LEU A 121 -5.37 -16.98 18.70
N PRO A 122 -4.68 -17.94 19.35
CA PRO A 122 -4.64 -18.02 20.81
C PRO A 122 -4.03 -16.79 21.49
N ARG A 123 -3.03 -16.15 20.84
CA ARG A 123 -2.31 -14.98 21.36
C ARG A 123 -1.93 -14.03 20.22
N PRO A 124 -2.89 -13.26 19.68
CA PRO A 124 -2.62 -12.33 18.59
C PRO A 124 -1.78 -11.15 19.11
N ALA A 125 -0.63 -10.90 18.48
CA ALA A 125 0.31 -9.86 18.93
C ALA A 125 -0.30 -8.44 18.88
N ARG A 126 -1.19 -8.19 17.91
CA ARG A 126 -1.83 -6.89 17.64
C ARG A 126 -3.33 -6.91 17.92
N LEU A 127 -3.75 -7.57 19.01
CA LEU A 127 -5.15 -7.70 19.42
C LEU A 127 -5.93 -6.38 19.37
N LYS A 128 -5.41 -5.34 20.03
CA LYS A 128 -6.07 -4.04 20.14
C LYS A 128 -6.19 -3.31 18.79
N GLU A 129 -5.13 -3.39 17.96
CA GLU A 129 -5.14 -2.78 16.63
C GLU A 129 -6.17 -3.47 15.72
N ALA A 130 -6.20 -4.80 15.73
CA ALA A 130 -7.18 -5.58 14.97
C ALA A 130 -8.63 -5.26 15.39
N GLN A 131 -8.89 -5.12 16.69
CA GLN A 131 -10.20 -4.68 17.20
C GLN A 131 -10.57 -3.28 16.73
N GLY A 132 -9.62 -2.34 16.72
CA GLY A 132 -9.82 -0.99 16.18
C GLY A 132 -10.15 -1.00 14.70
N HIS A 133 -9.47 -1.84 13.91
CA HIS A 133 -9.79 -2.00 12.49
C HIS A 133 -11.19 -2.59 12.26
N LEU A 134 -11.60 -3.60 13.04
CA LEU A 134 -12.96 -4.16 12.95
C LEU A 134 -14.02 -3.10 13.26
N ALA A 135 -13.86 -2.35 14.35
CA ALA A 135 -14.81 -1.29 14.70
C ALA A 135 -14.94 -0.25 13.58
N ALA A 136 -13.81 0.15 12.96
CA ALA A 136 -13.81 1.07 11.83
C ALA A 136 -14.49 0.49 10.58
N ILE A 137 -14.30 -0.80 10.30
CA ILE A 137 -14.96 -1.50 9.19
C ILE A 137 -16.47 -1.58 9.44
N ASP A 138 -16.88 -1.98 10.64
CA ASP A 138 -18.30 -2.13 11.01
C ASP A 138 -19.04 -0.80 10.94
N LEU A 139 -18.44 0.29 11.42
CA LEU A 139 -19.02 1.63 11.28
C LEU A 139 -19.19 1.99 9.81
N ARG A 140 -18.16 1.75 8.99
CA ARG A 140 -18.22 2.05 7.57
C ARG A 140 -19.29 1.22 6.85
N LEU A 141 -19.45 -0.06 7.18
CA LEU A 141 -20.48 -0.92 6.59
C LEU A 141 -21.89 -0.52 7.05
N LYS A 142 -22.09 -0.16 8.33
CA LYS A 142 -23.39 0.31 8.86
C LYS A 142 -23.83 1.65 8.28
N HIS A 143 -22.88 2.52 7.93
CA HIS A 143 -23.14 3.83 7.36
C HIS A 143 -22.86 3.91 5.84
N SER A 144 -22.61 2.77 5.18
CA SER A 144 -22.47 2.75 3.72
C SER A 144 -23.85 2.80 3.07
N PRO A 145 -24.08 3.67 2.07
CA PRO A 145 -25.21 3.49 1.18
C PRO A 145 -25.10 2.10 0.52
N PRO A 146 -26.23 1.45 0.17
CA PRO A 146 -26.22 0.13 -0.45
C PRO A 146 -25.23 0.13 -1.62
N PRO A 147 -24.50 -0.97 -1.86
CA PRO A 147 -23.56 -1.03 -2.97
C PRO A 147 -24.32 -0.64 -4.23
N VAL A 148 -23.89 0.46 -4.87
CA VAL A 148 -24.33 0.74 -6.24
C VAL A 148 -23.90 -0.50 -6.99
N ALA A 149 -24.87 -1.33 -7.38
CA ALA A 149 -24.64 -2.53 -8.18
C ALA A 149 -23.68 -2.09 -9.27
N LYS A 150 -22.58 -2.84 -9.48
CA LYS A 150 -21.61 -2.55 -10.54
C LYS A 150 -22.42 -2.36 -11.81
N MET A 151 -22.67 -1.10 -12.21
CA MET A 151 -23.45 -0.79 -13.39
C MET A 151 -22.67 -1.42 -14.53
N THR A 152 -23.28 -2.40 -15.17
CA THR A 152 -22.67 -2.98 -16.35
C THR A 152 -22.61 -1.89 -17.41
N PRO A 153 -21.61 -1.88 -18.30
CA PRO A 153 -21.53 -0.88 -19.38
C PRO A 153 -22.79 -0.82 -20.26
N LYS A 154 -23.67 -1.82 -20.17
CA LYS A 154 -24.94 -1.91 -20.89
C LYS A 154 -26.01 -0.97 -20.34
N ASP A 155 -25.98 -0.65 -19.04
CA ASP A 155 -27.01 0.16 -18.37
C ASP A 155 -26.77 1.67 -18.52
N ALA A 156 -25.56 2.08 -18.96
CA ALA A 156 -25.22 3.48 -19.21
C ALA A 156 -25.71 4.00 -20.58
N ALA A 157 -26.13 3.11 -21.48
CA ALA A 157 -26.51 3.45 -22.86
C ALA A 157 -28.02 3.63 -23.07
N ALA A 158 -28.85 3.41 -22.05
CA ALA A 158 -30.30 3.54 -22.14
C ALA A 158 -30.78 4.67 -21.24
N GLY A 159 -30.79 5.91 -21.75
CA GLY A 159 -31.51 6.99 -21.05
C GLY A 159 -31.01 8.42 -21.19
N LEU A 160 -30.23 8.76 -22.23
CA LEU A 160 -29.94 10.17 -22.52
C LEU A 160 -30.62 10.56 -23.84
N ASP A 161 -31.90 10.89 -23.75
CA ASP A 161 -32.63 11.57 -24.83
C ASP A 161 -32.26 13.06 -24.83
N LEU A 162 -31.25 13.37 -25.65
CA LEU A 162 -30.73 14.72 -25.83
C LEU A 162 -31.71 15.67 -26.54
N SER A 163 -32.87 15.19 -26.99
CA SER A 163 -33.89 16.02 -27.65
C SER A 163 -34.73 16.86 -26.69
N THR A 164 -34.58 16.65 -25.37
CA THR A 164 -35.34 17.36 -24.32
C THR A 164 -34.57 18.49 -23.62
N LEU A 165 -33.31 18.73 -24.00
CA LEU A 165 -32.51 19.81 -23.40
C LEU A 165 -32.95 21.19 -23.93
N PRO A 166 -33.28 22.16 -23.06
CA PRO A 166 -33.60 23.51 -23.49
C PRO A 166 -32.38 24.17 -24.13
N GLN A 167 -32.54 24.69 -25.35
CA GLN A 167 -31.48 25.43 -26.04
C GLN A 167 -31.22 26.75 -25.33
N GLY A 168 -30.14 26.79 -24.55
CA GLY A 168 -29.64 28.00 -23.88
C GLY A 168 -29.18 29.05 -24.91
N SER A 169 -29.69 30.27 -24.72
CA SER A 169 -29.39 31.49 -25.47
C SER A 169 -27.89 31.77 -25.55
N LYS A 170 -27.44 32.17 -26.75
CA LYS A 170 -26.10 32.70 -27.00
C LYS A 170 -25.96 34.08 -26.34
N GLU A 171 -25.35 34.13 -25.17
CA GLU A 171 -24.73 35.36 -24.67
C GLU A 171 -23.26 35.08 -24.37
N ARG A 172 -22.38 35.65 -25.21
CA ARG A 172 -20.95 35.75 -24.95
C ARG A 172 -20.74 36.94 -24.01
N PRO A 173 -20.06 36.79 -22.86
CA PRO A 173 -19.65 37.96 -22.10
C PRO A 173 -18.47 38.65 -22.80
N SER A 174 -18.65 39.96 -23.03
CA SER A 174 -17.67 40.91 -23.56
C SER A 174 -16.48 41.09 -22.61
N ALA A 175 -15.32 41.39 -23.20
CA ALA A 175 -14.08 41.68 -22.50
C ALA A 175 -14.15 43.04 -21.77
N GLU A 176 -13.96 43.03 -20.45
CA GLU A 176 -13.79 44.26 -19.67
C GLU A 176 -12.64 44.09 -18.66
N GLN A 177 -11.51 44.72 -19.04
CA GLN A 177 -10.58 45.50 -18.21
C GLN A 177 -10.07 44.90 -16.88
N LEU A 178 -8.85 44.35 -16.94
CA LEU A 178 -7.96 44.15 -15.79
C LEU A 178 -7.25 45.47 -15.44
N PRO A 179 -7.28 45.94 -14.17
CA PRO A 179 -6.39 46.99 -13.72
C PRO A 179 -4.99 46.43 -13.41
N ALA A 180 -3.97 47.15 -13.85
CA ALA A 180 -2.55 46.87 -13.64
C ALA A 180 -2.15 46.98 -12.16
N VAL A 181 -1.40 46.00 -11.66
CA VAL A 181 -0.69 46.09 -10.38
C VAL A 181 0.80 45.88 -10.65
N GLY A 182 1.59 46.84 -10.16
CA GLY A 182 2.94 47.14 -10.58
C GLY A 182 4.02 46.19 -10.08
N ALA A 183 5.13 46.21 -10.81
CA ALA A 183 6.38 45.54 -10.48
C ALA A 183 7.06 46.16 -9.26
N PRO A 184 7.76 45.37 -8.41
CA PRO A 184 8.75 45.90 -7.50
C PRO A 184 10.09 46.07 -8.23
N SER A 185 10.55 47.32 -8.26
CA SER A 185 11.88 47.72 -8.73
C SER A 185 12.94 47.47 -7.65
N ALA A 186 14.11 47.01 -8.06
CA ALA A 186 15.29 46.85 -7.22
C ALA A 186 15.94 48.21 -6.92
N VAL A 187 16.35 48.45 -5.67
CA VAL A 187 17.37 49.44 -5.34
C VAL A 187 18.25 48.93 -4.18
N ARG A 188 19.54 48.77 -4.53
CA ARG A 188 20.80 48.88 -3.77
C ARG A 188 20.93 48.24 -2.39
#